data_AF-A0A4S2S2Q6-F1
#
_entry.id   AF-A0A4S2S2Q6-F1
#
_cell.length_a   1.000
_cell.length_b   1.000
_cell.length_c   1.000
_cell.angle_alpha   90.00
_cell.angle_beta   90.00
_cell.angle_gamma   90.00
#
_symmetry.space_group_name_H-M   'P 1'
#
loop_
_entity.id
_entity.type
_entity.pdbx_description
1 polymer ?
#
loop_
_entity_poly.entity_id
_entity_poly.type
_entity_poly.pdbx_seq_one_letter_code
_entity_poly.pdbx_strand_id
1 'polypeptide(L)'
;MTSEQPDTSRGTRRRPAWAIGSIAAAVLLAGGGTAYWAAAASGDGTPGGRTGDSAASAPRVAPSPSGPGIAPGEPDPHGSGVTYRADVALPEAPATAPAFAATGEVTSEEVARLATALGIPGTPRLTGDVWQAGETADGAGPRLTVNRKAPGTWNFARFQGAGGAGDDCKRGKDTCGPATLPQGAQEADGAGGAAARGGAPVSEEAAKAAAAPVLAAAGQSGAKLDARLVQGAVRVVNADPVIDGLPTQGWSTKVSVAADSQVVAGSGELKAPVRAADQPVVGAVEALARLNRSSAGSGGTDPGPSGCATSVPLTPDTPVGPSDTLPCNPEPRPMKPPRTETVKGAVLGLAPGTVDGARGLVPAWLFEVAGSNGGAGRTVVQPAAENGSTAPSAPKGGRTVPGFSYKEDDRKLTVNFWGGVCSTYALEAREEAGSVMVKITDTPNEPGRACIMVAQDMTVSTTLQQPLGERKVVDVTSGKPLPRQ
;
A
#
# COMPACT_ATOMS: atom_id res chain seq x y z
N MET A 1 9.64 82.14 3.97
CA MET A 1 10.53 82.82 4.92
C MET A 1 9.75 83.01 6.21
N THR A 2 10.37 82.65 7.35
CA THR A 2 10.07 83.14 8.72
C THR A 2 8.77 82.57 9.32
N SER A 3 8.86 81.49 10.12
CA SER A 3 8.99 81.45 11.60
C SER A 3 7.71 81.94 12.29
N GLU A 4 7.26 81.46 13.45
CA GLU A 4 7.92 80.94 14.63
C GLU A 4 6.83 80.35 15.54
N GLN A 5 7.19 79.40 16.40
CA GLN A 5 6.35 78.90 17.47
C GLN A 5 6.86 79.46 18.81
N PRO A 6 6.01 79.52 19.84
CA PRO A 6 6.51 79.12 21.16
C PRO A 6 5.57 78.23 21.97
N ASP A 7 6.23 77.49 22.85
CA ASP A 7 5.78 76.44 23.77
C ASP A 7 4.94 76.91 24.97
N THR A 8 4.17 76.01 25.62
CA THR A 8 4.62 75.29 26.85
C THR A 8 3.50 74.58 27.65
N SER A 9 3.78 73.31 28.00
CA SER A 9 3.49 72.59 29.29
C SER A 9 2.04 72.36 29.77
N ARG A 10 1.61 71.27 30.42
CA ARG A 10 2.19 70.03 31.00
C ARG A 10 1.01 69.12 31.45
N GLY A 11 1.16 67.80 31.37
CA GLY A 11 0.84 66.89 32.49
C GLY A 11 -0.47 66.09 32.57
N THR A 12 -0.31 64.76 32.68
CA THR A 12 -1.07 63.77 33.50
C THR A 12 -2.26 62.96 32.93
N ARG A 13 -1.94 61.71 32.50
CA ARG A 13 -2.33 60.38 33.04
C ARG A 13 -3.80 60.02 33.40
N ARG A 14 -4.29 58.95 32.73
CA ARG A 14 -5.12 57.78 33.16
C ARG A 14 -6.58 57.68 32.63
N ARG A 15 -6.79 56.69 31.74
CA ARG A 15 -7.76 55.52 31.68
C ARG A 15 -9.24 55.71 32.14
N PRO A 16 -10.22 54.81 31.81
CA PRO A 16 -10.20 53.57 31.01
C PRO A 16 -11.35 53.45 29.96
N ALA A 17 -11.28 52.47 29.06
CA ALA A 17 -12.47 51.92 28.38
C ALA A 17 -12.52 50.41 28.63
N TRP A 18 -13.69 49.96 29.08
CA TRP A 18 -13.99 48.61 29.53
C TRP A 18 -14.26 47.68 28.35
N ALA A 19 -14.08 46.39 28.64
CA ALA A 19 -14.16 45.25 27.75
C ALA A 19 -15.58 44.95 27.24
N ILE A 20 -15.67 44.51 25.98
CA ILE A 20 -16.66 43.55 25.50
C ILE A 20 -15.87 42.52 24.69
N GLY A 21 -15.72 41.32 25.25
CA GLY A 21 -15.10 40.19 24.59
C GLY A 21 -16.11 39.52 23.66
N SER A 22 -15.84 39.57 22.36
CA SER A 22 -16.52 38.75 21.36
C SER A 22 -15.52 37.69 20.88
N ILE A 23 -15.63 36.48 21.42
CA ILE A 23 -14.93 35.30 20.90
C ILE A 23 -15.83 34.71 19.80
N ALA A 24 -15.59 35.12 18.57
CA ALA A 24 -16.08 34.40 17.40
C ALA A 24 -15.01 33.37 17.01
N ALA A 25 -15.13 32.15 17.54
CA ALA A 25 -14.34 31.02 17.10
C ALA A 25 -14.86 30.54 15.74
N ALA A 26 -14.36 31.15 14.65
CA ALA A 26 -14.52 30.63 13.30
C ALA A 26 -13.59 29.44 13.12
N VAL A 27 -14.09 28.23 13.40
CA VAL A 27 -13.41 26.99 13.02
C VAL A 27 -13.58 26.82 11.52
N LEU A 28 -12.57 27.25 10.76
CA LEU A 28 -12.35 26.77 9.40
C LEU A 28 -12.02 25.28 9.50
N LEU A 29 -13.02 24.45 9.25
CA LEU A 29 -12.83 23.05 8.89
C LEU A 29 -11.93 23.03 7.65
N ALA A 30 -10.64 22.79 7.87
CA ALA A 30 -9.73 22.30 6.85
C ALA A 30 -10.29 20.94 6.40
N GLY A 31 -11.08 20.98 5.33
CA GLY A 31 -11.45 19.79 4.58
C GLY A 31 -10.16 19.08 4.19
N GLY A 32 -9.95 17.91 4.79
CA GLY A 32 -8.88 17.01 4.46
C GLY A 32 -8.95 16.69 2.97
N GLY A 33 -7.92 17.11 2.24
CA GLY A 33 -7.72 16.74 0.86
C GLY A 33 -7.62 15.22 0.78
N THR A 34 -8.69 14.60 0.30
CA THR A 34 -8.63 13.25 -0.27
C THR A 34 -7.76 13.33 -1.52
N ALA A 35 -6.60 12.69 -1.50
CA ALA A 35 -5.83 12.42 -2.70
C ALA A 35 -6.64 11.43 -3.56
N TYR A 36 -7.48 11.95 -4.44
CA TYR A 36 -7.93 11.23 -5.61
C TYR A 36 -6.77 11.23 -6.61
N TRP A 37 -6.30 10.04 -6.96
CA TRP A 37 -5.67 9.84 -8.26
C TRP A 37 -6.76 10.01 -9.32
N ALA A 38 -6.87 11.23 -9.84
CA ALA A 38 -7.57 11.49 -11.09
C ALA A 38 -6.52 11.74 -12.17
N ALA A 39 -6.54 10.90 -13.21
CA ALA A 39 -5.91 11.23 -14.48
C ALA A 39 -6.54 12.54 -14.97
N ALA A 40 -5.74 13.59 -15.12
CA ALA A 40 -6.19 14.85 -15.67
C ALA A 40 -6.32 14.70 -17.19
N ALA A 41 -7.55 14.80 -17.68
CA ALA A 41 -7.85 15.39 -18.97
C ALA A 41 -8.90 16.48 -18.71
N SER A 42 -8.47 17.75 -18.73
CA SER A 42 -9.35 18.90 -18.64
C SER A 42 -9.45 19.57 -20.01
N GLY A 43 -10.67 19.73 -20.49
CA GLY A 43 -11.04 20.62 -21.60
C GLY A 43 -12.35 21.32 -21.25
N ASP A 44 -12.30 22.65 -21.20
CA ASP A 44 -13.39 23.54 -20.77
C ASP A 44 -14.54 23.65 -21.78
N GLY A 45 -15.77 23.77 -21.28
CA GLY A 45 -16.97 24.13 -22.04
C GLY A 45 -18.18 24.49 -21.15
N THR A 46 -18.62 25.75 -21.25
CA THR A 46 -19.72 26.51 -20.61
C THR A 46 -21.09 25.77 -20.49
N PRO A 47 -21.96 26.11 -19.49
CA PRO A 47 -22.98 25.20 -18.98
C PRO A 47 -24.34 25.31 -19.71
N GLY A 48 -24.93 24.15 -20.03
CA GLY A 48 -26.32 24.02 -20.48
C GLY A 48 -27.08 23.05 -19.57
N GLY A 49 -28.09 23.53 -18.87
CA GLY A 49 -28.82 22.79 -17.84
C GLY A 49 -29.62 21.61 -18.40
N ARG A 50 -29.52 20.47 -17.70
CA ARG A 50 -30.56 19.43 -17.63
C ARG A 50 -30.60 18.86 -16.22
N THR A 51 -31.81 18.74 -15.70
CA THR A 51 -32.19 18.18 -14.40
C THR A 51 -31.76 16.71 -14.31
N GLY A 52 -30.85 16.40 -13.39
CA GLY A 52 -30.36 15.05 -13.16
C GLY A 52 -30.91 14.45 -11.86
N ASP A 53 -31.72 13.40 -11.99
CA ASP A 53 -31.95 12.43 -10.93
C ASP A 53 -30.60 11.86 -10.49
N SER A 54 -30.23 12.16 -9.24
CA SER A 54 -28.94 11.80 -8.68
C SER A 54 -28.94 10.34 -8.25
N ALA A 55 -28.56 9.43 -9.15
CA ALA A 55 -28.07 8.11 -8.77
C ALA A 55 -26.64 8.27 -8.23
N ALA A 56 -26.52 8.46 -6.91
CA ALA A 56 -25.23 8.44 -6.23
C ALA A 56 -24.58 7.06 -6.39
N SER A 57 -23.39 7.01 -6.99
CA SER A 57 -22.58 5.81 -7.10
C SER A 57 -22.25 5.26 -5.71
N ALA A 58 -22.82 4.10 -5.37
CA ALA A 58 -22.50 3.37 -4.15
C ALA A 58 -21.02 2.91 -4.15
N PRO A 59 -20.36 2.82 -2.99
CA PRO A 59 -18.98 2.30 -2.89
C PRO A 59 -18.95 0.83 -3.32
N ARG A 60 -18.15 0.49 -4.34
CA ARG A 60 -17.92 -0.93 -4.69
C ARG A 60 -16.91 -1.51 -3.70
N VAL A 61 -17.38 -2.39 -2.82
CA VAL A 61 -16.53 -3.24 -1.98
C VAL A 61 -15.97 -4.36 -2.86
N ALA A 62 -14.65 -4.52 -2.88
CA ALA A 62 -14.01 -5.66 -3.54
C ALA A 62 -14.42 -6.97 -2.84
N PRO A 63 -14.81 -8.03 -3.58
CA PRO A 63 -15.15 -9.31 -2.96
C PRO A 63 -13.96 -9.92 -2.23
N SER A 64 -14.22 -10.63 -1.13
CA SER A 64 -13.21 -11.49 -0.50
C SER A 64 -12.74 -12.56 -1.49
N PRO A 65 -11.43 -12.82 -1.61
CA PRO A 65 -10.92 -13.85 -2.53
C PRO A 65 -11.47 -15.22 -2.13
N SER A 66 -12.30 -15.79 -3.00
CA SER A 66 -12.74 -17.18 -2.91
C SER A 66 -11.65 -18.07 -3.51
N GLY A 67 -10.73 -18.53 -2.66
CA GLY A 67 -9.64 -19.41 -3.04
C GLY A 67 -8.30 -18.70 -3.25
N PRO A 68 -7.20 -19.46 -3.43
CA PRO A 68 -5.82 -18.97 -3.35
C PRO A 68 -5.35 -18.15 -4.56
N GLY A 69 -6.26 -17.62 -5.36
CA GLY A 69 -5.96 -16.68 -6.43
C GLY A 69 -5.67 -15.27 -5.92
N ILE A 70 -4.80 -14.55 -6.63
CA ILE A 70 -4.60 -13.10 -6.47
C ILE A 70 -5.93 -12.34 -6.65
N ALA A 71 -6.88 -12.94 -7.38
CA ALA A 71 -8.26 -12.48 -7.55
C ALA A 71 -9.28 -13.60 -7.26
N PRO A 72 -10.52 -13.28 -6.85
CA PRO A 72 -11.59 -14.27 -6.69
C PRO A 72 -11.79 -15.11 -7.97
N GLY A 73 -11.73 -16.45 -7.85
CA GLY A 73 -11.96 -17.38 -8.96
C GLY A 73 -10.73 -17.69 -9.84
N GLU A 74 -9.58 -17.04 -9.61
CA GLU A 74 -8.34 -17.41 -10.28
C GLU A 74 -7.62 -18.54 -9.50
N PRO A 75 -7.13 -19.60 -10.17
CA PRO A 75 -6.24 -20.56 -9.53
C PRO A 75 -4.99 -19.86 -8.98
N ASP A 76 -4.45 -20.33 -7.86
CA ASP A 76 -3.15 -19.85 -7.35
C ASP A 76 -2.11 -19.95 -8.47
N PRO A 77 -1.44 -18.84 -8.87
CA PRO A 77 -0.38 -18.90 -9.88
C PRO A 77 0.80 -19.80 -9.45
N HIS A 78 0.91 -20.16 -8.17
CA HIS A 78 1.89 -21.11 -7.65
C HIS A 78 1.45 -22.58 -7.75
N GLY A 79 0.19 -22.85 -8.09
CA GLY A 79 -0.38 -24.20 -8.20
C GLY A 79 -0.75 -24.82 -6.86
N SER A 80 -0.72 -26.15 -6.76
CA SER A 80 -0.85 -26.83 -5.47
C SER A 80 0.37 -26.53 -4.59
N GLY A 81 0.12 -26.28 -3.30
CA GLY A 81 1.03 -25.60 -2.36
C GLY A 81 2.51 -26.01 -2.40
N VAL A 82 3.38 -25.03 -2.15
CA VAL A 82 4.84 -25.23 -2.07
C VAL A 82 5.21 -25.71 -0.66
N THR A 83 5.99 -26.79 -0.55
CA THR A 83 6.59 -27.23 0.71
C THR A 83 8.07 -26.92 0.74
N TYR A 84 8.54 -26.25 1.78
CA TYR A 84 9.95 -25.95 1.99
C TYR A 84 10.59 -26.99 2.91
N ARG A 85 11.69 -27.60 2.47
CA ARG A 85 12.45 -28.60 3.24
C ARG A 85 13.88 -28.11 3.45
N ALA A 86 14.33 -28.06 4.70
CA ALA A 86 15.72 -27.79 5.00
C ALA A 86 16.59 -29.04 4.77
N ASP A 87 17.65 -28.88 3.98
CA ASP A 87 18.70 -29.90 3.80
C ASP A 87 19.91 -29.66 4.71
N VAL A 88 19.85 -28.61 5.53
CA VAL A 88 20.89 -28.20 6.47
C VAL A 88 20.30 -28.06 7.87
N ALA A 89 21.17 -28.17 8.88
CA ALA A 89 20.79 -27.82 10.24
C ALA A 89 20.41 -26.32 10.29
N LEU A 90 19.18 -26.03 10.73
CA LEU A 90 18.72 -24.67 10.89
C LEU A 90 19.23 -24.10 12.22
N PRO A 91 19.61 -22.81 12.26
CA PRO A 91 20.15 -22.18 13.46
C PRO A 91 19.11 -22.05 14.58
N GLU A 92 19.59 -22.03 15.82
CA GLU A 92 18.78 -21.68 16.99
C GLU A 92 18.52 -20.17 17.03
N ALA A 93 17.38 -19.78 17.61
CA ALA A 93 17.06 -18.36 17.83
C ALA A 93 17.62 -17.88 19.17
N PRO A 94 17.99 -16.59 19.29
CA PRO A 94 17.99 -15.93 20.59
C PRO A 94 16.57 -15.90 21.17
N ALA A 95 16.42 -15.68 22.48
CA ALA A 95 15.09 -15.57 23.10
C ALA A 95 14.28 -14.37 22.57
N THR A 96 14.98 -13.28 22.26
CA THR A 96 14.37 -12.04 21.75
C THR A 96 15.22 -11.44 20.63
N ALA A 97 14.60 -10.62 19.79
CA ALA A 97 15.28 -9.87 18.74
C ALA A 97 14.70 -8.45 18.60
N PRO A 98 15.50 -7.46 18.19
CA PRO A 98 15.05 -6.08 18.09
C PRO A 98 14.06 -5.88 16.94
N ALA A 99 13.02 -5.09 17.20
CA ALA A 99 12.20 -4.47 16.14
C ALA A 99 12.66 -3.03 15.90
N PHE A 100 12.26 -2.44 14.77
CA PHE A 100 12.62 -1.06 14.43
C PHE A 100 11.41 -0.30 13.89
N ALA A 101 11.09 0.84 14.49
CA ALA A 101 9.98 1.68 14.06
C ALA A 101 10.44 2.73 13.04
N ALA A 102 9.67 2.95 11.98
CA ALA A 102 9.91 4.06 11.07
C ALA A 102 9.32 5.35 11.67
N THR A 103 10.12 6.06 12.46
CA THR A 103 9.71 7.28 13.18
C THR A 103 10.60 8.48 12.84
N GLY A 104 10.08 9.67 13.15
CA GLY A 104 10.76 10.94 12.86
C GLY A 104 10.44 11.50 11.48
N GLU A 105 11.18 12.54 11.11
CA GLU A 105 10.98 13.26 9.86
C GLU A 105 12.28 13.30 9.04
N VAL A 106 12.10 13.28 7.72
CA VAL A 106 13.13 13.55 6.72
C VAL A 106 13.37 15.06 6.67
N THR A 107 14.63 15.43 6.80
CA THR A 107 15.13 16.80 6.75
C THR A 107 15.42 17.24 5.31
N SER A 108 15.43 18.56 5.07
CA SER A 108 15.83 19.11 3.77
C SER A 108 17.26 18.69 3.38
N GLU A 109 18.17 18.56 4.35
CA GLU A 109 19.55 18.12 4.12
C GLU A 109 19.63 16.67 3.65
N GLU A 110 18.85 15.76 4.25
CA GLU A 110 18.74 14.36 3.80
C GLU A 110 18.29 14.30 2.34
N VAL A 111 17.28 15.09 1.96
CA VAL A 111 16.79 15.15 0.58
C VAL A 111 17.82 15.79 -0.36
N ALA A 112 18.52 16.85 0.08
CA ALA A 112 19.52 17.54 -0.72
C ALA A 112 20.71 16.63 -1.06
N ARG A 113 21.14 15.78 -0.10
CA ARG A 113 22.17 14.77 -0.34
C ARG A 113 21.73 13.77 -1.41
N LEU A 114 20.51 13.25 -1.31
CA LEU A 114 19.97 12.32 -2.31
C LEU A 114 19.81 12.98 -3.69
N ALA A 115 19.27 14.20 -3.73
CA ALA A 115 19.12 14.99 -4.96
C ALA A 115 20.47 15.21 -5.66
N THR A 116 21.51 15.56 -4.89
CA THR A 116 22.88 15.75 -5.41
C THR A 116 23.42 14.46 -6.04
N ALA A 117 23.24 13.31 -5.37
CA ALA A 117 23.67 12.02 -5.92
C ALA A 117 22.92 11.61 -7.20
N LEU A 118 21.70 12.12 -7.39
CA LEU A 118 20.86 11.93 -8.58
C LEU A 118 21.13 12.99 -9.68
N GLY A 119 22.05 13.91 -9.44
CA GLY A 119 22.38 15.00 -10.36
C GLY A 119 21.28 16.05 -10.51
N ILE A 120 20.45 16.23 -9.48
CA ILE A 120 19.43 17.27 -9.42
C ILE A 120 20.03 18.50 -8.70
N PRO A 121 20.20 19.65 -9.38
CA PRO A 121 20.66 20.87 -8.75
C PRO A 121 19.55 21.56 -7.95
N GLY A 122 19.96 22.40 -6.98
CA GLY A 122 19.06 23.28 -6.24
C GLY A 122 18.62 22.74 -4.87
N THR A 123 17.87 23.57 -4.14
CA THR A 123 17.41 23.27 -2.78
C THR A 123 16.05 22.56 -2.83
N PRO A 124 15.87 21.44 -2.10
CA PRO A 124 14.57 20.79 -1.98
C PRO A 124 13.53 21.72 -1.35
N ARG A 125 12.34 21.75 -1.93
CA ARG A 125 11.19 22.50 -1.43
C ARG A 125 10.18 21.56 -0.77
N LEU A 126 9.62 21.96 0.37
CA LEU A 126 8.54 21.20 1.02
C LEU A 126 7.19 21.71 0.51
N THR A 127 6.40 20.82 -0.08
CA THR A 127 5.03 21.11 -0.54
C THR A 127 4.08 20.15 0.17
N GLY A 128 3.31 20.67 1.13
CA GLY A 128 2.51 19.81 2.03
C GLY A 128 3.41 18.91 2.87
N ASP A 129 3.19 17.60 2.80
CA ASP A 129 4.00 16.59 3.49
C ASP A 129 5.04 15.89 2.57
N VAL A 130 5.36 16.50 1.41
CA VAL A 130 6.29 15.93 0.43
C VAL A 130 7.39 16.93 0.07
N TRP A 131 8.65 16.53 0.28
CA TRP A 131 9.81 17.21 -0.27
C TRP A 131 9.90 16.96 -1.77
N GLN A 132 10.23 18.01 -2.53
CA GLN A 132 10.40 17.96 -3.96
C GLN A 132 11.75 18.57 -4.34
N ALA A 133 12.48 17.91 -5.22
CA ALA A 133 13.67 18.45 -5.86
C ALA A 133 13.64 18.10 -7.35
N GLY A 134 14.11 19.02 -8.19
CA GLY A 134 14.09 18.81 -9.64
C GLY A 134 12.70 19.05 -10.21
N GLU A 135 12.56 20.19 -10.87
CA GLU A 135 11.45 20.54 -11.73
C GLU A 135 11.93 21.65 -12.65
N THR A 136 11.94 21.40 -13.95
CA THR A 136 12.13 22.43 -14.96
C THR A 136 10.78 23.10 -15.24
N ALA A 137 10.78 24.37 -15.67
CA ALA A 137 9.53 25.12 -15.90
C ALA A 137 8.58 24.45 -16.91
N ASP A 138 9.11 23.57 -17.76
CA ASP A 138 8.38 22.79 -18.77
C ASP A 138 7.90 21.40 -18.28
N GLY A 139 8.18 21.03 -17.02
CA GLY A 139 7.76 19.77 -16.41
C GLY A 139 8.46 18.51 -16.94
N ALA A 140 9.44 18.64 -17.83
CA ALA A 140 10.10 17.51 -18.50
C ALA A 140 11.37 16.99 -17.79
N GLY A 141 11.86 17.72 -16.79
CA GLY A 141 13.13 17.45 -16.11
C GLY A 141 13.11 16.33 -15.06
N PRO A 142 14.29 16.01 -14.50
CA PRO A 142 14.42 15.03 -13.43
C PRO A 142 13.65 15.48 -12.20
N ARG A 143 12.96 14.55 -11.54
CA ARG A 143 12.13 14.82 -10.37
C ARG A 143 12.41 13.80 -9.28
N LEU A 144 12.63 14.30 -8.08
CA LEU A 144 12.70 13.56 -6.83
C LEU A 144 11.58 14.03 -5.91
N THR A 145 10.80 13.08 -5.40
CA THR A 145 9.81 13.32 -4.35
C THR A 145 10.15 12.45 -3.14
N VAL A 146 10.05 13.00 -1.93
CA VAL A 146 10.30 12.29 -0.67
C VAL A 146 9.24 12.64 0.35
N ASN A 147 8.58 11.64 0.95
CA ASN A 147 7.65 11.89 2.05
C ASN A 147 8.41 12.51 3.25
N ARG A 148 7.84 13.54 3.88
CA ARG A 148 8.45 14.18 5.06
C ARG A 148 8.48 13.24 6.25
N LYS A 149 7.43 12.44 6.45
CA LYS A 149 7.34 11.49 7.57
C LYS A 149 8.12 10.21 7.26
N ALA A 150 8.79 9.67 8.27
CA ALA A 150 9.40 8.34 8.20
C ALA A 150 8.37 7.29 7.73
N PRO A 151 8.77 6.31 6.90
CA PRO A 151 10.15 5.98 6.51
C PRO A 151 10.77 6.88 5.43
N GLY A 152 10.06 7.92 4.98
CA GLY A 152 10.59 8.86 4.01
C GLY A 152 10.68 8.24 2.63
N THR A 153 9.60 7.57 2.20
CA THR A 153 9.52 6.92 0.90
C THR A 153 9.82 7.93 -0.19
N TRP A 154 10.81 7.61 -1.01
CA TRP A 154 11.27 8.47 -2.08
C TRP A 154 11.09 7.80 -3.44
N ASN A 155 10.86 8.63 -4.45
CA ASN A 155 10.76 8.22 -5.84
C ASN A 155 11.49 9.24 -6.71
N PHE A 156 12.33 8.73 -7.61
CA PHE A 156 13.06 9.49 -8.59
C PHE A 156 12.71 9.00 -10.00
N ALA A 157 12.46 9.95 -10.90
CA ALA A 157 12.38 9.70 -12.32
C ALA A 157 13.18 10.79 -13.04
N ARG A 158 14.13 10.39 -13.89
CA ARG A 158 14.96 11.32 -14.66
C ARG A 158 14.17 11.99 -15.78
N PHE A 159 13.23 11.25 -16.34
CA PHE A 159 12.29 11.72 -17.34
C PHE A 159 10.90 11.48 -16.77
N GLN A 160 10.03 12.49 -16.79
CA GLN A 160 8.61 12.18 -16.70
C GLN A 160 8.28 11.34 -17.92
N GLY A 161 7.50 10.26 -17.74
CA GLY A 161 6.84 9.68 -18.91
C GLY A 161 6.12 10.84 -19.59
N ALA A 162 6.50 11.18 -20.83
CA ALA A 162 5.56 11.89 -21.68
C ALA A 162 4.29 11.06 -21.53
N GLY A 163 3.23 11.63 -20.94
CA GLY A 163 1.92 10.97 -20.91
C GLY A 163 1.77 10.36 -22.29
N GLY A 164 1.69 9.02 -22.35
CA GLY A 164 2.00 8.25 -23.55
C GLY A 164 1.39 8.95 -24.74
N ALA A 165 2.14 9.10 -25.84
CA ALA A 165 1.80 9.91 -27.02
C ALA A 165 0.30 10.16 -27.04
N GLY A 166 -0.10 11.39 -26.67
CA GLY A 166 -1.51 11.73 -26.47
C GLY A 166 -2.33 11.09 -27.57
N ASP A 167 -3.48 10.54 -27.21
CA ASP A 167 -4.31 9.82 -28.15
C ASP A 167 -4.40 10.64 -29.44
N ASP A 168 -3.90 10.13 -30.58
CA ASP A 168 -3.89 10.83 -31.89
C ASP A 168 -5.32 11.04 -32.43
N CYS A 169 -6.30 11.01 -31.54
CA CYS A 169 -7.70 11.20 -31.75
C CYS A 169 -7.94 12.68 -32.07
N LYS A 170 -8.42 12.91 -33.29
CA LYS A 170 -8.83 14.24 -33.71
C LYS A 170 -9.98 14.71 -32.81
N ARG A 171 -9.78 15.81 -32.09
CA ARG A 171 -10.80 16.47 -31.28
C ARG A 171 -12.10 16.65 -32.07
N GLY A 172 -13.21 16.13 -31.54
CA GLY A 172 -14.54 16.20 -32.19
C GLY A 172 -14.89 15.01 -33.10
N LYS A 173 -14.18 13.89 -33.00
CA LYS A 173 -14.55 12.60 -33.61
C LYS A 173 -14.79 11.56 -32.53
N ASP A 174 -15.89 10.82 -32.64
CA ASP A 174 -16.26 9.75 -31.69
C ASP A 174 -15.41 8.48 -31.87
N THR A 175 -14.56 8.44 -32.90
CA THR A 175 -13.63 7.36 -33.15
C THR A 175 -12.23 7.92 -33.37
N CYS A 176 -11.31 7.50 -32.50
CA CYS A 176 -9.91 7.35 -32.90
C CYS A 176 -9.91 6.36 -34.07
N GLY A 177 -9.16 6.60 -35.14
CA GLY A 177 -9.14 5.72 -36.32
C GLY A 177 -8.94 4.24 -35.95
N PRO A 178 -9.18 3.28 -36.87
CA PRO A 178 -9.10 1.85 -36.56
C PRO A 178 -7.85 1.57 -35.75
N ALA A 179 -8.00 0.94 -34.59
CA ALA A 179 -6.90 0.63 -33.70
C ALA A 179 -5.89 -0.22 -34.47
N THR A 180 -4.86 0.42 -35.02
CA THR A 180 -3.66 -0.29 -35.42
C THR A 180 -2.99 -0.66 -34.11
N LEU A 181 -3.34 -1.84 -33.58
CA LEU A 181 -2.45 -2.55 -32.69
C LEU A 181 -1.07 -2.53 -33.37
N PRO A 182 0.03 -2.18 -32.67
CA PRO A 182 1.34 -2.40 -33.23
C PRO A 182 1.38 -3.89 -33.60
N GLN A 183 1.46 -4.16 -34.91
CA GLN A 183 1.57 -5.52 -35.42
C GLN A 183 2.78 -6.12 -34.72
N GLY A 184 2.53 -7.11 -33.86
CA GLY A 184 3.57 -7.94 -33.30
C GLY A 184 4.44 -8.44 -34.44
N ALA A 185 5.75 -8.40 -34.23
CA ALA A 185 6.76 -8.84 -35.17
C ALA A 185 6.33 -10.12 -35.87
N GLN A 186 5.80 -9.96 -37.08
CA GLN A 186 5.56 -11.04 -37.99
C GLN A 186 6.94 -11.42 -38.49
N GLU A 187 7.32 -12.68 -38.24
CA GLU A 187 8.56 -13.29 -38.73
C GLU A 187 8.66 -13.03 -40.23
N ALA A 188 9.49 -12.05 -40.59
CA ALA A 188 9.89 -11.79 -41.95
C ALA A 188 11.36 -12.17 -42.05
N ASP A 189 11.57 -13.35 -42.62
CA ASP A 189 12.86 -13.79 -43.12
C ASP A 189 13.43 -12.73 -44.08
N GLY A 190 14.61 -12.23 -43.75
CA GLY A 190 15.51 -11.60 -44.71
C GLY A 190 15.41 -10.09 -44.87
N ALA A 191 16.60 -9.47 -44.85
CA ALA A 191 16.94 -8.11 -45.26
C ALA A 191 16.68 -6.95 -44.26
N GLY A 192 17.66 -6.78 -43.36
CA GLY A 192 18.29 -5.48 -43.08
C GLY A 192 17.36 -4.26 -42.93
N GLY A 193 16.62 -4.19 -41.83
CA GLY A 193 15.94 -2.98 -41.38
C GLY A 193 16.36 -2.67 -39.94
N ALA A 194 16.89 -1.48 -39.69
CA ALA A 194 17.39 -1.06 -38.39
C ALA A 194 16.31 -1.18 -37.31
N ALA A 195 16.41 -2.23 -36.49
CA ALA A 195 15.81 -2.25 -35.17
C ALA A 195 16.27 -0.98 -34.44
N ALA A 196 15.32 -0.22 -33.89
CA ALA A 196 15.63 0.85 -32.96
C ALA A 196 16.60 0.28 -31.91
N ARG A 197 17.86 0.73 -31.94
CA ARG A 197 18.92 0.24 -31.06
C ARG A 197 18.61 0.70 -29.63
N GLY A 198 17.69 0.02 -28.95
CA GLY A 198 17.70 -0.06 -27.50
C GLY A 198 19.02 -0.73 -27.13
N GLY A 199 19.98 0.05 -26.63
CA GLY A 199 21.30 -0.46 -26.29
C GLY A 199 21.22 -1.66 -25.35
N ALA A 200 22.17 -2.58 -25.44
CA ALA A 200 22.29 -3.64 -24.46
C ALA A 200 22.39 -3.03 -23.05
N PRO A 201 21.74 -3.62 -22.03
CA PRO A 201 21.89 -3.15 -20.66
C PRO A 201 23.36 -3.20 -20.26
N VAL A 202 23.79 -2.25 -19.42
CA VAL A 202 25.12 -2.25 -18.81
C VAL A 202 25.40 -3.56 -18.07
N SER A 203 26.66 -3.86 -17.76
CA SER A 203 27.00 -5.01 -16.91
C SER A 203 26.48 -4.82 -15.47
N GLU A 204 26.46 -5.89 -14.67
CA GLU A 204 26.09 -5.77 -13.25
C GLU A 204 27.04 -4.86 -12.48
N GLU A 205 28.33 -4.97 -12.75
CA GLU A 205 29.40 -4.20 -12.12
C GLU A 205 29.25 -2.72 -12.46
N ALA A 206 29.01 -2.40 -13.73
CA ALA A 206 28.78 -1.03 -14.18
C ALA A 206 27.51 -0.43 -13.55
N ALA A 207 26.41 -1.19 -13.47
CA ALA A 207 25.20 -0.72 -12.80
C ALA A 207 25.41 -0.49 -11.30
N LYS A 208 26.10 -1.41 -10.60
CA LYS A 208 26.44 -1.27 -9.18
C LYS A 208 27.30 -0.03 -8.95
N ALA A 209 28.28 0.23 -9.81
CA ALA A 209 29.11 1.44 -9.75
C ALA A 209 28.29 2.72 -9.96
N ALA A 210 27.37 2.73 -10.93
CA ALA A 210 26.49 3.86 -11.19
C ALA A 210 25.48 4.12 -10.05
N ALA A 211 25.00 3.07 -9.39
CA ALA A 211 24.08 3.17 -8.26
C ALA A 211 24.76 3.55 -6.94
N ALA A 212 26.06 3.30 -6.79
CA ALA A 212 26.78 3.47 -5.53
C ALA A 212 26.65 4.87 -4.88
N PRO A 213 26.72 6.00 -5.63
CA PRO A 213 26.53 7.33 -5.04
C PRO A 213 25.12 7.52 -4.47
N VAL A 214 24.10 7.03 -5.17
CA VAL A 214 22.69 7.12 -4.75
C VAL A 214 22.48 6.28 -3.48
N LEU A 215 23.01 5.06 -3.45
CA LEU A 215 22.94 4.19 -2.27
C LEU A 215 23.69 4.78 -1.08
N ALA A 216 24.84 5.41 -1.29
CA ALA A 216 25.56 6.12 -0.23
C ALA A 216 24.75 7.29 0.32
N ALA A 217 24.12 8.08 -0.55
CA ALA A 217 23.27 9.20 -0.12
C ALA A 217 22.01 8.73 0.64
N ALA A 218 21.49 7.54 0.31
CA ALA A 218 20.42 6.88 1.05
C ALA A 218 20.88 6.18 2.35
N GLY A 219 22.19 6.22 2.68
CA GLY A 219 22.74 5.58 3.88
C GLY A 219 22.92 4.06 3.77
N GLN A 220 23.04 3.51 2.56
CA GLN A 220 23.00 2.07 2.27
C GLN A 220 24.28 1.55 1.61
N SER A 221 25.43 2.18 1.86
CA SER A 221 26.72 1.76 1.29
C SER A 221 27.14 0.33 1.66
N GLY A 222 26.68 -0.18 2.80
CA GLY A 222 26.96 -1.55 3.27
C GLY A 222 25.93 -2.60 2.82
N ALA A 223 24.93 -2.22 2.02
CA ALA A 223 23.89 -3.13 1.56
C ALA A 223 24.45 -4.16 0.58
N LYS A 224 23.93 -5.39 0.64
CA LYS A 224 24.19 -6.40 -0.40
C LYS A 224 23.45 -5.99 -1.67
N LEU A 225 24.16 -5.95 -2.79
CA LEU A 225 23.61 -5.50 -4.07
C LEU A 225 23.27 -6.68 -4.99
N ASP A 226 22.05 -6.69 -5.52
CA ASP A 226 21.60 -7.60 -6.58
C ASP A 226 21.28 -6.79 -7.84
N ALA A 227 21.98 -7.06 -8.94
CA ALA A 227 21.80 -6.36 -10.21
C ALA A 227 21.38 -7.32 -11.35
N ARG A 228 20.87 -8.51 -11.02
CA ARG A 228 20.51 -9.54 -12.02
C ARG A 228 19.29 -9.14 -12.85
N LEU A 229 18.42 -8.28 -12.32
CA LEU A 229 17.18 -7.87 -12.98
C LEU A 229 17.46 -6.89 -14.13
N VAL A 230 16.95 -7.24 -15.32
CA VAL A 230 17.01 -6.43 -16.54
C VAL A 230 15.60 -6.21 -17.07
N GLN A 231 15.30 -5.00 -17.51
CA GLN A 231 14.06 -4.59 -18.15
C GLN A 231 14.40 -3.82 -19.44
N GLY A 232 14.40 -4.51 -20.59
CA GLY A 232 14.87 -3.93 -21.85
C GLY A 232 16.34 -3.51 -21.76
N ALA A 233 16.63 -2.24 -22.03
CA ALA A 233 17.96 -1.64 -21.95
C ALA A 233 18.34 -1.17 -20.52
N VAL A 234 17.46 -1.35 -19.54
CA VAL A 234 17.64 -0.88 -18.15
C VAL A 234 18.01 -2.04 -17.24
N ARG A 235 19.06 -1.88 -16.45
CA ARG A 235 19.41 -2.79 -15.36
C ARG A 235 18.95 -2.22 -14.03
N VAL A 236 18.36 -3.05 -13.18
CA VAL A 236 17.88 -2.66 -11.85
C VAL A 236 18.83 -3.18 -10.80
N VAL A 237 19.36 -2.28 -9.98
CA VAL A 237 20.16 -2.59 -8.78
C VAL A 237 19.23 -2.53 -7.58
N ASN A 238 19.02 -3.67 -6.92
CA ASN A 238 18.33 -3.78 -5.64
C ASN A 238 19.37 -3.80 -4.51
N ALA A 239 19.09 -3.06 -3.45
CA ALA A 239 19.91 -2.99 -2.25
C ALA A 239 19.01 -3.17 -1.02
N ASP A 240 19.22 -4.24 -0.27
CA ASP A 240 18.58 -4.44 1.04
C ASP A 240 19.56 -3.97 2.14
N PRO A 241 19.22 -2.94 2.94
CA PRO A 241 20.11 -2.43 3.98
C PRO A 241 20.29 -3.43 5.12
N VAL A 242 21.42 -3.31 5.81
CA VAL A 242 21.68 -4.00 7.07
C VAL A 242 21.38 -3.02 8.20
N ILE A 243 20.48 -3.40 9.11
CA ILE A 243 20.06 -2.55 10.23
C ILE A 243 20.49 -3.23 11.53
N ASP A 244 21.34 -2.56 12.32
CA ASP A 244 21.90 -3.11 13.57
C ASP A 244 22.56 -4.51 13.39
N GLY A 245 23.25 -4.70 12.26
CA GLY A 245 23.88 -5.98 11.91
C GLY A 245 22.92 -7.05 11.36
N LEU A 246 21.61 -6.80 11.32
CA LEU A 246 20.61 -7.73 10.81
C LEU A 246 20.31 -7.45 9.32
N PRO A 247 20.35 -8.47 8.44
CA PRO A 247 19.95 -8.30 7.05
C PRO A 247 18.44 -8.02 6.96
N THR A 248 18.04 -7.15 6.03
CA THR A 248 16.62 -6.92 5.72
C THR A 248 16.22 -7.67 4.46
N GLN A 249 14.93 -7.99 4.34
CA GLN A 249 14.34 -8.46 3.08
C GLN A 249 13.03 -7.73 2.84
N GLY A 250 12.91 -7.04 1.70
CA GLY A 250 11.70 -6.30 1.34
C GLY A 250 11.67 -4.85 1.85
N TRP A 251 12.78 -4.37 2.43
CA TRP A 251 13.01 -2.97 2.76
C TRP A 251 14.05 -2.37 1.80
N SER A 252 13.89 -2.64 0.51
CA SER A 252 14.92 -2.38 -0.50
C SER A 252 14.88 -0.98 -1.06
N THR A 253 16.06 -0.48 -1.40
CA THR A 253 16.23 0.57 -2.41
C THR A 253 16.42 -0.06 -3.77
N LYS A 254 15.79 0.51 -4.79
CA LYS A 254 15.93 0.11 -6.19
C LYS A 254 16.46 1.29 -7.00
N VAL A 255 17.48 1.04 -7.81
CA VAL A 255 18.06 2.03 -8.72
C VAL A 255 18.10 1.45 -10.13
N SER A 256 17.45 2.14 -11.07
CA SER A 256 17.38 1.75 -12.47
C SER A 256 18.44 2.50 -13.28
N VAL A 257 19.32 1.76 -13.93
CA VAL A 257 20.46 2.27 -14.70
C VAL A 257 20.27 1.94 -16.18
N ALA A 258 20.29 2.96 -17.03
CA ALA A 258 20.16 2.78 -18.48
C ALA A 258 21.47 2.32 -19.14
N ALA A 259 21.41 1.98 -20.43
CA ALA A 259 22.54 1.49 -21.22
C ALA A 259 23.74 2.48 -21.29
N ASP A 260 23.50 3.77 -21.05
CA ASP A 260 24.52 4.83 -20.98
C ASP A 260 25.08 5.04 -19.56
N SER A 261 24.79 4.12 -18.62
CA SER A 261 25.15 4.19 -17.21
C SER A 261 24.51 5.35 -16.42
N GLN A 262 23.50 6.03 -16.97
CA GLN A 262 22.74 7.03 -16.23
C GLN A 262 21.69 6.38 -15.32
N VAL A 263 21.52 6.92 -14.11
CA VAL A 263 20.38 6.59 -13.25
C VAL A 263 19.14 7.25 -13.82
N VAL A 264 18.16 6.44 -14.24
CA VAL A 264 16.93 6.91 -14.90
C VAL A 264 15.70 6.84 -14.01
N ALA A 265 15.71 5.97 -13.01
CA ALA A 265 14.69 5.90 -11.98
C ALA A 265 15.26 5.34 -10.67
N GLY A 266 14.58 5.59 -9.57
CA GLY A 266 14.93 5.00 -8.29
C GLY A 266 13.83 5.15 -7.26
N SER A 267 13.78 4.25 -6.29
CA SER A 267 12.83 4.32 -5.18
C SER A 267 13.39 3.63 -3.94
N GLY A 268 12.93 4.04 -2.76
CA GLY A 268 13.34 3.42 -1.51
C GLY A 268 12.84 4.19 -0.30
N GLU A 269 13.50 3.97 0.83
CA GLU A 269 13.22 4.64 2.11
C GLU A 269 14.45 5.45 2.53
N LEU A 270 14.27 6.74 2.84
CA LEU A 270 15.39 7.64 3.14
C LEU A 270 15.68 7.74 4.64
N LYS A 271 14.66 7.61 5.50
CA LYS A 271 14.85 7.69 6.94
C LYS A 271 15.19 6.33 7.51
N ALA A 272 16.33 6.23 8.19
CA ALA A 272 16.71 5.02 8.90
C ALA A 272 15.68 4.69 10.01
N PRO A 273 15.19 3.43 10.09
CA PRO A 273 14.35 2.98 11.20
C PRO A 273 15.08 3.10 12.55
N VAL A 274 14.33 3.43 13.60
CA VAL A 274 14.86 3.58 14.96
C VAL A 274 14.57 2.30 15.74
N ARG A 275 15.56 1.81 16.50
CA ARG A 275 15.41 0.61 17.34
C ARG A 275 14.24 0.81 18.32
N ALA A 276 13.31 -0.14 18.29
CA ALA A 276 12.18 -0.24 19.20
C ALA A 276 12.44 -1.33 20.25
N ALA A 277 11.41 -1.74 20.98
CA ALA A 277 11.49 -2.82 21.94
C ALA A 277 11.84 -4.16 21.27
N ASP A 278 12.52 -5.03 22.02
CA ASP A 278 12.80 -6.39 21.60
C ASP A 278 11.53 -7.23 21.68
N GLN A 279 11.35 -8.11 20.70
CA GLN A 279 10.21 -9.02 20.62
C GLN A 279 10.69 -10.45 20.88
N PRO A 280 9.90 -11.26 21.61
CA PRO A 280 10.15 -12.70 21.68
C PRO A 280 10.10 -13.34 20.29
N VAL A 281 11.05 -14.21 19.99
CA VAL A 281 11.15 -14.87 18.67
C VAL A 281 11.14 -16.38 18.75
N VAL A 282 10.57 -17.02 17.73
CA VAL A 282 10.67 -18.47 17.54
C VAL A 282 11.94 -18.87 16.81
N GLY A 283 12.38 -20.11 17.03
CA GLY A 283 13.42 -20.78 16.25
C GLY A 283 13.12 -20.92 14.76
N ALA A 284 14.17 -21.06 13.94
CA ALA A 284 14.06 -21.23 12.49
C ALA A 284 13.22 -22.45 12.08
N VAL A 285 13.29 -23.54 12.86
CA VAL A 285 12.49 -24.76 12.62
C VAL A 285 11.00 -24.48 12.73
N GLU A 286 10.56 -23.82 13.81
CA GLU A 286 9.16 -23.45 14.02
C GLU A 286 8.70 -22.42 12.98
N ALA A 287 9.56 -21.45 12.63
CA ALA A 287 9.27 -20.53 11.54
C ALA A 287 9.09 -21.23 10.19
N LEU A 288 9.95 -22.19 9.83
CA LEU A 288 9.80 -22.97 8.60
C LEU A 288 8.50 -23.80 8.62
N ALA A 289 8.12 -24.35 9.77
CA ALA A 289 6.86 -25.05 9.95
C ALA A 289 5.65 -24.09 9.79
N ARG A 290 5.73 -22.86 10.28
CA ARG A 290 4.71 -21.81 10.05
C ARG A 290 4.59 -21.46 8.57
N LEU A 291 5.72 -21.29 7.88
CA LEU A 291 5.78 -21.02 6.45
C LEU A 291 5.07 -22.13 5.66
N ASN A 292 5.39 -23.40 5.94
CA ASN A 292 4.75 -24.55 5.29
C ASN A 292 3.25 -24.68 5.59
N ARG A 293 2.82 -24.35 6.81
CA ARG A 293 1.39 -24.31 7.14
C ARG A 293 0.65 -23.23 6.36
N SER A 294 1.28 -22.08 6.14
CA SER A 294 0.67 -20.98 5.36
C SER A 294 0.56 -21.30 3.87
N SER A 295 1.51 -22.06 3.32
CA SER A 295 1.55 -22.44 1.91
C SER A 295 0.71 -23.68 1.56
N ALA A 296 0.25 -24.43 2.57
CA ALA A 296 -0.51 -25.66 2.36
C ALA A 296 -1.92 -25.43 1.78
N GLY A 297 -2.46 -24.20 1.85
CA GLY A 297 -3.84 -23.92 1.46
C GLY A 297 -4.88 -24.70 2.27
N SER A 298 -6.15 -24.32 2.21
CA SER A 298 -7.24 -25.21 2.62
C SER A 298 -7.28 -26.35 1.61
N GLY A 299 -7.22 -27.61 2.07
CA GLY A 299 -7.19 -28.80 1.22
C GLY A 299 -8.19 -28.69 0.06
N GLY A 300 -7.68 -28.83 -1.17
CA GLY A 300 -8.43 -28.63 -2.40
C GLY A 300 -9.47 -29.71 -2.67
N THR A 301 -10.54 -29.75 -1.88
CA THR A 301 -11.72 -30.57 -2.15
C THR A 301 -12.92 -29.77 -2.66
N ASP A 302 -12.86 -28.43 -2.66
CA ASP A 302 -13.90 -27.62 -3.29
C ASP A 302 -13.43 -27.11 -4.66
N PRO A 303 -14.10 -27.51 -5.77
CA PRO A 303 -13.95 -26.82 -7.03
C PRO A 303 -14.50 -25.40 -6.83
N GLY A 304 -13.61 -24.44 -6.57
CA GLY A 304 -13.98 -23.03 -6.57
C GLY A 304 -14.65 -22.68 -7.90
N PRO A 305 -15.59 -21.70 -7.93
CA PRO A 305 -16.35 -21.39 -9.13
C PRO A 305 -15.39 -20.92 -10.22
N SER A 306 -15.09 -21.78 -11.18
CA SER A 306 -14.59 -21.41 -12.50
C SER A 306 -15.75 -20.83 -13.31
N GLY A 307 -16.36 -19.76 -12.78
CA GLY A 307 -17.44 -19.05 -13.42
C GLY A 307 -16.85 -17.94 -14.27
N CYS A 308 -16.99 -18.04 -15.59
CA CYS A 308 -16.75 -16.91 -16.45
C CYS A 308 -17.56 -15.71 -15.98
N ALA A 309 -16.91 -14.56 -15.83
CA ALA A 309 -17.60 -13.31 -15.60
C ALA A 309 -18.54 -13.06 -16.80
N THR A 310 -19.86 -13.15 -16.59
CA THR A 310 -20.84 -12.76 -17.60
C THR A 310 -20.97 -11.24 -17.60
N SER A 311 -20.87 -10.61 -18.77
CA SER A 311 -21.20 -9.19 -18.96
C SER A 311 -22.67 -8.91 -18.59
N VAL A 312 -22.93 -7.75 -17.98
CA VAL A 312 -24.27 -7.22 -17.68
C VAL A 312 -24.50 -6.01 -18.60
N PRO A 313 -25.67 -5.84 -19.27
CA PRO A 313 -26.98 -6.44 -18.99
C PRO A 313 -27.19 -7.88 -19.51
N LEU A 314 -28.03 -8.63 -18.80
CA LEU A 314 -28.37 -10.06 -19.01
C LEU A 314 -29.34 -10.33 -20.18
N THR A 315 -29.49 -9.40 -21.12
CA THR A 315 -30.24 -9.65 -22.35
C THR A 315 -29.26 -9.66 -23.50
N PRO A 316 -28.87 -10.85 -23.99
CA PRO A 316 -28.06 -10.91 -25.19
C PRO A 316 -28.91 -10.43 -26.38
N ASP A 317 -28.40 -9.48 -27.16
CA ASP A 317 -29.03 -9.03 -28.43
C ASP A 317 -29.06 -10.13 -29.51
N THR A 318 -28.59 -11.34 -29.19
CA THR A 318 -28.54 -12.48 -30.10
C THR A 318 -28.92 -13.76 -29.32
N PRO A 319 -29.96 -14.50 -29.74
CA PRO A 319 -30.27 -15.79 -29.13
C PRO A 319 -29.12 -16.76 -29.38
N VAL A 320 -28.48 -17.25 -28.31
CA VAL A 320 -27.53 -18.36 -28.40
C VAL A 320 -28.31 -19.67 -28.56
N GLY A 321 -27.95 -20.46 -29.56
CA GLY A 321 -28.56 -21.77 -29.78
C GLY A 321 -28.09 -22.82 -28.75
N PRO A 322 -28.80 -23.95 -28.60
CA PRO A 322 -28.42 -25.03 -27.67
C PRO A 322 -27.02 -25.63 -27.92
N SER A 323 -26.41 -25.33 -29.07
CA SER A 323 -25.11 -25.84 -29.51
C SER A 323 -24.00 -24.78 -29.54
N ASP A 324 -24.28 -23.54 -29.15
CA ASP A 324 -23.26 -22.49 -29.15
C ASP A 324 -22.38 -22.62 -27.91
N THR A 325 -21.15 -23.08 -28.13
CA THR A 325 -20.09 -23.03 -27.11
C THR A 325 -19.61 -21.58 -26.99
N LEU A 326 -19.99 -20.90 -25.91
CA LEU A 326 -19.34 -19.64 -25.52
C LEU A 326 -17.82 -19.89 -25.42
N PRO A 327 -16.95 -18.93 -25.80
CA PRO A 327 -15.49 -19.10 -25.82
C PRO A 327 -14.86 -19.07 -24.42
N CYS A 328 -15.54 -19.68 -23.46
CA CYS A 328 -15.07 -19.96 -22.13
C CYS A 328 -14.65 -21.42 -22.11
N ASN A 329 -13.35 -21.69 -22.23
CA ASN A 329 -12.82 -23.04 -22.04
C ASN A 329 -13.12 -23.47 -20.59
N PRO A 330 -14.02 -24.43 -20.35
CA PRO A 330 -14.37 -24.88 -19.01
C PRO A 330 -13.38 -25.93 -18.49
N GLU A 331 -12.35 -26.30 -19.28
CA GLU A 331 -11.34 -27.23 -18.83
C GLU A 331 -10.59 -26.64 -17.62
N PRO A 332 -10.50 -27.37 -16.50
CA PRO A 332 -9.64 -26.99 -15.39
C PRO A 332 -8.24 -26.79 -15.95
N ARG A 333 -7.72 -25.55 -15.90
CA ARG A 333 -6.30 -25.33 -16.20
C ARG A 333 -5.50 -26.30 -15.32
N PRO A 334 -4.60 -27.13 -15.88
CA PRO A 334 -3.88 -28.13 -15.11
C PRO A 334 -3.23 -27.48 -13.91
N MET A 335 -3.68 -27.84 -12.70
CA MET A 335 -3.04 -27.36 -11.48
C MET A 335 -1.61 -27.88 -11.47
N LYS A 336 -0.65 -26.97 -11.30
CA LYS A 336 0.75 -27.38 -11.17
C LYS A 336 0.87 -28.30 -9.94
N PRO A 337 1.55 -29.46 -10.06
CA PRO A 337 1.65 -30.42 -8.96
C PRO A 337 2.39 -29.83 -7.75
N PRO A 338 2.18 -30.38 -6.54
CA PRO A 338 2.83 -29.88 -5.35
C PRO A 338 4.34 -30.02 -5.53
N ARG A 339 5.09 -29.00 -5.15
CA ARG A 339 6.54 -29.02 -5.28
C ARG A 339 7.20 -28.81 -3.94
N THR A 340 8.28 -29.56 -3.74
CA THR A 340 9.19 -29.34 -2.62
C THR A 340 10.34 -28.48 -3.08
N GLU A 341 10.67 -27.46 -2.31
CA GLU A 341 11.82 -26.62 -2.56
C GLU A 341 12.80 -26.69 -1.39
N THR A 342 14.07 -26.76 -1.73
CA THR A 342 15.14 -26.97 -0.75
C THR A 342 15.59 -25.65 -0.13
N VAL A 343 15.55 -25.57 1.19
CA VAL A 343 16.18 -24.52 1.99
C VAL A 343 17.64 -24.92 2.26
N LYS A 344 18.56 -24.06 1.82
CA LYS A 344 20.02 -24.23 1.93
C LYS A 344 20.63 -23.46 3.11
N GLY A 345 19.89 -22.54 3.70
CA GLY A 345 20.31 -21.78 4.87
C GLY A 345 19.16 -20.96 5.44
N ALA A 346 19.34 -20.50 6.66
CA ALA A 346 18.45 -19.53 7.28
C ALA A 346 19.27 -18.57 8.13
N VAL A 347 18.88 -17.30 8.13
CA VAL A 347 19.43 -16.28 9.03
C VAL A 347 18.30 -15.51 9.69
N LEU A 348 18.51 -15.11 10.93
CA LEU A 348 17.62 -14.16 11.58
C LEU A 348 17.92 -12.78 11.02
N GLY A 349 16.88 -12.11 10.53
CA GLY A 349 16.95 -10.79 9.94
C GLY A 349 15.68 -10.01 10.23
N LEU A 350 15.36 -9.10 9.33
CA LEU A 350 14.27 -8.15 9.47
C LEU A 350 13.40 -8.12 8.22
N ALA A 351 12.10 -7.95 8.41
CA ALA A 351 11.14 -7.80 7.32
C ALA A 351 10.17 -6.64 7.61
N PRO A 352 9.59 -6.00 6.57
CA PRO A 352 8.53 -5.01 6.76
C PRO A 352 7.39 -5.57 7.62
N GLY A 353 7.01 -4.80 8.63
CA GLY A 353 5.94 -5.17 9.56
C GLY A 353 5.36 -3.96 10.26
N THR A 354 4.59 -4.24 11.31
CA THR A 354 4.01 -3.21 12.18
C THR A 354 4.70 -3.26 13.54
N VAL A 355 5.14 -2.11 14.02
CA VAL A 355 5.76 -1.89 15.32
C VAL A 355 4.98 -0.78 16.01
N ASP A 356 4.36 -1.06 17.16
CA ASP A 356 3.53 -0.12 17.91
C ASP A 356 2.45 0.60 17.06
N GLY A 357 1.83 -0.13 16.14
CA GLY A 357 0.79 0.39 15.25
C GLY A 357 1.30 1.22 14.05
N ALA A 358 2.62 1.40 13.93
CA ALA A 358 3.25 2.10 12.82
C ALA A 358 4.05 1.14 11.92
N ARG A 359 4.33 1.57 10.68
CA ARG A 359 5.20 0.81 9.76
C ARG A 359 6.61 0.71 10.36
N GLY A 360 7.23 -0.45 10.24
CA GLY A 360 8.59 -0.68 10.71
C GLY A 360 9.17 -1.97 10.17
N LEU A 361 10.19 -2.45 10.86
CA LEU A 361 10.84 -3.73 10.64
C LEU A 361 10.64 -4.62 11.86
N VAL A 362 10.21 -5.85 11.63
CA VAL A 362 10.04 -6.87 12.67
C VAL A 362 11.03 -8.01 12.45
N PRO A 363 11.43 -8.72 13.53
CA PRO A 363 12.24 -9.92 13.40
C PRO A 363 11.62 -10.94 12.44
N ALA A 364 12.44 -11.50 11.54
CA ALA A 364 12.01 -12.49 10.56
C ALA A 364 13.13 -13.49 10.24
N TRP A 365 12.75 -14.72 9.97
CA TRP A 365 13.65 -15.71 9.39
C TRP A 365 13.69 -15.55 7.88
N LEU A 366 14.91 -15.40 7.36
CA LEU A 366 15.21 -15.30 5.93
C LEU A 366 15.77 -16.65 5.48
N PHE A 367 14.93 -17.44 4.80
CA PHE A 367 15.30 -18.76 4.29
C PHE A 367 15.87 -18.65 2.87
N GLU A 368 17.10 -19.10 2.68
CA GLU A 368 17.70 -19.22 1.36
C GLU A 368 17.22 -20.50 0.69
N VAL A 369 16.41 -20.34 -0.35
CA VAL A 369 15.86 -21.44 -1.14
C VAL A 369 16.70 -21.63 -2.40
N ALA A 370 17.08 -22.88 -2.66
CA ALA A 370 17.83 -23.26 -3.84
C ALA A 370 17.10 -22.87 -5.13
N GLY A 371 17.84 -22.37 -6.10
CA GLY A 371 17.32 -22.17 -7.44
C GLY A 371 17.03 -23.51 -8.12
N SER A 372 16.15 -23.49 -9.12
CA SER A 372 15.80 -24.67 -9.92
C SER A 372 16.42 -24.53 -11.31
N ASN A 373 16.80 -25.66 -11.93
CA ASN A 373 17.28 -25.72 -13.32
C ASN A 373 18.46 -24.78 -13.63
N GLY A 374 19.43 -24.67 -12.71
CA GLY A 374 20.58 -23.76 -12.86
C GLY A 374 20.25 -22.28 -12.64
N GLY A 375 18.99 -21.96 -12.31
CA GLY A 375 18.60 -20.63 -11.85
C GLY A 375 19.20 -20.30 -10.49
N ALA A 376 19.27 -19.02 -10.18
CA ALA A 376 19.79 -18.57 -8.90
C ALA A 376 18.80 -18.79 -7.75
N GLY A 377 19.34 -18.95 -6.53
CA GLY A 377 18.54 -19.04 -5.32
C GLY A 377 17.76 -17.77 -5.01
N ARG A 378 16.77 -17.90 -4.13
CA ARG A 378 15.93 -16.80 -3.66
C ARG A 378 15.71 -16.85 -2.16
N THR A 379 15.43 -15.71 -1.56
CA THR A 379 15.08 -15.61 -0.15
C THR A 379 13.57 -15.70 0.03
N VAL A 380 13.12 -16.54 0.95
CA VAL A 380 11.73 -16.58 1.44
C VAL A 380 11.69 -16.13 2.89
N VAL A 381 10.72 -15.30 3.23
CA VAL A 381 10.66 -14.61 4.52
C VAL A 381 9.52 -15.17 5.36
N GLN A 382 9.79 -15.43 6.64
CA GLN A 382 8.75 -15.73 7.61
C GLN A 382 8.96 -14.88 8.87
N PRO A 383 7.97 -14.08 9.31
CA PRO A 383 8.08 -13.35 10.57
C PRO A 383 8.37 -14.27 11.77
N ALA A 384 9.29 -13.83 12.62
CA ALA A 384 9.84 -14.64 13.70
C ALA A 384 9.18 -14.37 15.06
N ALA A 385 8.30 -13.37 15.19
CA ALA A 385 7.62 -13.09 16.46
C ALA A 385 6.90 -14.33 17.02
N GLU A 386 7.05 -14.60 18.32
CA GLU A 386 6.40 -15.74 18.99
C GLU A 386 4.89 -15.74 18.80
N ASN A 387 4.29 -14.58 19.08
CA ASN A 387 2.94 -14.23 18.69
C ASN A 387 3.01 -13.88 17.20
N GLY A 388 2.94 -14.90 16.34
CA GLY A 388 3.16 -14.78 14.90
C GLY A 388 2.49 -13.51 14.36
N SER A 389 3.23 -12.74 13.56
CA SER A 389 2.80 -11.43 13.06
C SER A 389 1.32 -11.43 12.74
N THR A 390 0.55 -10.79 13.62
CA THR A 390 -0.78 -10.32 13.28
C THR A 390 -0.62 -9.19 12.25
N ALA A 391 -0.40 -9.55 10.98
CA ALA A 391 -1.40 -9.07 10.03
C ALA A 391 -2.72 -9.58 10.61
N PRO A 392 -3.72 -8.74 10.92
CA PRO A 392 -4.91 -9.21 11.61
C PRO A 392 -5.47 -10.40 10.85
N SER A 393 -5.17 -11.60 11.36
CA SER A 393 -5.79 -12.82 10.91
C SER A 393 -7.20 -12.61 11.39
N ALA A 394 -8.13 -12.45 10.46
CA ALA A 394 -9.55 -12.40 10.76
C ALA A 394 -9.80 -13.47 11.83
N PRO A 395 -10.31 -13.10 13.01
CA PRO A 395 -10.47 -14.04 14.11
C PRO A 395 -11.22 -15.26 13.60
N LYS A 396 -10.65 -16.46 13.83
CA LYS A 396 -11.36 -17.71 13.54
C LYS A 396 -12.61 -17.74 14.42
N GLY A 397 -13.76 -17.47 13.84
CA GLY A 397 -15.08 -17.66 14.47
C GLY A 397 -16.02 -16.46 14.49
N GLY A 398 -15.62 -15.28 14.02
CA GLY A 398 -16.56 -14.15 13.91
C GLY A 398 -15.97 -13.03 13.08
N ARG A 399 -16.71 -12.59 12.06
CA ARG A 399 -16.37 -11.34 11.36
C ARG A 399 -16.75 -10.19 12.29
N THR A 400 -16.03 -9.07 12.27
CA THR A 400 -16.48 -7.88 12.99
C THR A 400 -16.97 -6.85 11.99
N VAL A 401 -18.05 -6.16 12.33
CA VAL A 401 -18.64 -5.11 11.47
C VAL A 401 -18.47 -3.74 12.13
N PRO A 402 -18.06 -2.71 11.38
CA PRO A 402 -17.90 -1.37 11.94
C PRO A 402 -19.27 -0.72 12.18
N GLY A 403 -19.43 -0.08 13.33
CA GLY A 403 -20.51 0.86 13.57
C GLY A 403 -20.33 2.14 12.74
N PHE A 404 -21.42 2.86 12.45
CA PHE A 404 -21.36 4.20 11.84
C PHE A 404 -21.97 5.30 12.68
N SER A 405 -22.79 4.97 13.69
CA SER A 405 -23.31 5.94 14.67
C SER A 405 -23.77 5.22 15.95
N TYR A 406 -24.02 5.98 17.01
CA TYR A 406 -24.60 5.45 18.24
C TYR A 406 -25.67 6.38 18.82
N LYS A 407 -26.54 5.79 19.63
CA LYS A 407 -27.49 6.48 20.50
C LYS A 407 -27.37 5.91 21.90
N GLU A 408 -27.30 6.78 22.89
CA GLU A 408 -27.41 6.40 24.30
C GLU A 408 -28.74 6.83 24.92
N ASP A 409 -29.21 6.00 25.86
CA ASP A 409 -30.34 6.27 26.73
C ASP A 409 -29.98 5.73 28.14
N ASP A 410 -29.61 6.65 29.04
CA ASP A 410 -29.01 6.34 30.35
C ASP A 410 -27.79 5.40 30.24
N ARG A 411 -27.94 4.13 30.66
CA ARG A 411 -26.90 3.09 30.55
C ARG A 411 -27.04 2.23 29.31
N LYS A 412 -28.09 2.40 28.51
CA LYS A 412 -28.27 1.63 27.28
C LYS A 412 -27.52 2.31 26.16
N LEU A 413 -26.56 1.59 25.58
CA LEU A 413 -25.82 2.02 24.39
C LEU A 413 -26.32 1.22 23.19
N THR A 414 -26.85 1.89 22.19
CA THR A 414 -27.29 1.32 20.91
C THR A 414 -26.35 1.80 19.81
N VAL A 415 -25.80 0.86 19.04
CA VAL A 415 -24.90 1.15 17.91
C VAL A 415 -25.59 0.76 16.61
N ASN A 416 -25.55 1.65 15.62
CA ASN A 416 -26.08 1.44 14.28
C ASN A 416 -24.94 1.01 13.34
N PHE A 417 -25.20 0.00 12.52
CA PHE A 417 -24.22 -0.62 11.65
C PHE A 417 -24.89 -1.24 10.42
N TRP A 418 -24.10 -1.50 9.38
CA TRP A 418 -24.55 -2.28 8.22
C TRP A 418 -24.28 -3.76 8.45
N GLY A 419 -25.32 -4.58 8.51
CA GLY A 419 -25.26 -6.02 8.75
C GLY A 419 -25.89 -6.83 7.61
N GLY A 420 -25.39 -8.04 7.38
CA GLY A 420 -25.99 -9.03 6.50
C GLY A 420 -27.13 -9.81 7.16
N VAL A 421 -28.13 -10.22 6.39
CA VAL A 421 -29.34 -10.88 6.92
C VAL A 421 -29.13 -12.32 7.40
N CYS A 422 -28.01 -12.96 7.08
CA CYS A 422 -27.75 -14.36 7.44
C CYS A 422 -26.91 -14.55 8.71
N SER A 423 -26.71 -13.49 9.48
CA SER A 423 -25.88 -13.50 10.68
C SER A 423 -26.63 -12.96 11.89
N THR A 424 -26.21 -13.40 13.06
CA THR A 424 -26.60 -12.82 14.34
C THR A 424 -25.49 -11.87 14.79
N TYR A 425 -25.89 -10.75 15.42
CA TYR A 425 -24.98 -9.69 15.84
C TYR A 425 -24.99 -9.52 17.35
N ALA A 426 -23.80 -9.36 17.93
CA ALA A 426 -23.62 -9.08 19.36
C ALA A 426 -22.72 -7.87 19.57
N LEU A 427 -23.09 -7.00 20.52
CA LEU A 427 -22.32 -5.80 20.89
C LEU A 427 -21.59 -6.02 22.21
N GLU A 428 -20.27 -5.98 22.16
CA GLU A 428 -19.41 -5.91 23.34
C GLU A 428 -18.99 -4.45 23.60
N ALA A 429 -19.07 -4.01 24.85
CA ALA A 429 -18.56 -2.71 25.28
C ALA A 429 -17.52 -2.90 26.39
N ARG A 430 -16.39 -2.20 26.26
CA ARG A 430 -15.37 -2.06 27.30
C ARG A 430 -15.30 -0.61 27.73
N GLU A 431 -15.54 -0.37 29.01
CA GLU A 431 -15.55 0.97 29.58
C GLU A 431 -14.19 1.35 30.15
N GLU A 432 -13.71 2.51 29.72
CA GLU A 432 -12.50 3.15 30.21
C GLU A 432 -12.83 4.57 30.72
N ALA A 433 -11.88 5.21 31.37
CA ALA A 433 -12.09 6.51 32.01
C ALA A 433 -12.51 7.63 31.02
N GLY A 434 -12.06 7.56 29.76
CA GLY A 434 -12.34 8.58 28.72
C GLY A 434 -13.14 8.08 27.51
N SER A 435 -13.38 6.78 27.41
CA SER A 435 -13.99 6.18 26.23
C SER A 435 -14.71 4.88 26.55
N VAL A 436 -15.64 4.51 25.68
CA VAL A 436 -16.29 3.20 25.65
C VAL A 436 -15.93 2.56 24.33
N MET A 437 -15.10 1.53 24.37
CA MET A 437 -14.70 0.78 23.19
C MET A 437 -15.77 -0.24 22.84
N VAL A 438 -16.29 -0.20 21.62
CA VAL A 438 -17.37 -1.08 21.16
C VAL A 438 -16.91 -2.00 20.05
N LYS A 439 -17.41 -3.23 20.08
CA LYS A 439 -17.13 -4.26 19.06
C LYS A 439 -18.41 -4.98 18.71
N ILE A 440 -18.77 -4.97 17.42
CA ILE A 440 -19.90 -5.74 16.90
C ILE A 440 -19.39 -7.02 16.26
N THR A 441 -19.79 -8.15 16.80
CA THR A 441 -19.43 -9.48 16.30
C THR A 441 -20.55 -10.02 15.43
N ASP A 442 -20.23 -10.38 14.19
CA ASP A 442 -21.06 -11.09 13.21
C ASP A 442 -20.81 -12.60 13.36
N THR A 443 -21.86 -13.33 13.70
CA THR A 443 -21.87 -14.80 13.75
C THR A 443 -22.80 -15.35 12.67
N PRO A 444 -22.27 -16.02 11.63
CA PRO A 444 -23.11 -16.65 10.61
C PRO A 444 -24.06 -17.67 11.22
N ASN A 445 -25.34 -17.59 10.86
CA ASN A 445 -26.35 -18.54 11.36
C ASN A 445 -26.12 -19.94 10.79
N GLU A 446 -25.62 -20.03 9.55
CA GLU A 446 -25.31 -21.29 8.86
C GLU A 446 -23.89 -21.23 8.29
N PRO A 447 -22.86 -21.66 9.06
CA PRO A 447 -21.48 -21.68 8.59
C PRO A 447 -21.32 -22.53 7.32
N GLY A 448 -20.70 -21.96 6.28
CA GLY A 448 -20.42 -22.67 5.02
C GLY A 448 -21.51 -22.56 3.95
N ARG A 449 -22.68 -22.00 4.25
CA ARG A 449 -23.72 -21.73 3.24
C ARG A 449 -23.54 -20.32 2.64
N ALA A 450 -23.74 -20.20 1.33
CA ALA A 450 -23.73 -18.91 0.66
C ALA A 450 -24.85 -18.01 1.21
N CYS A 451 -24.51 -16.80 1.65
CA CYS A 451 -25.46 -15.78 2.08
C CYS A 451 -25.69 -14.78 0.94
N ILE A 452 -26.93 -14.36 0.73
CA ILE A 452 -27.25 -13.30 -0.22
C ILE A 452 -26.63 -11.97 0.24
N MET A 453 -25.98 -11.25 -0.68
CA MET A 453 -25.23 -10.02 -0.41
C MET A 453 -26.15 -8.81 -0.25
N VAL A 454 -26.95 -8.80 0.82
CA VAL A 454 -27.83 -7.69 1.21
C VAL A 454 -27.35 -7.16 2.57
N ALA A 455 -26.84 -5.94 2.59
CA ALA A 455 -26.56 -5.21 3.82
C ALA A 455 -27.78 -4.36 4.20
N GLN A 456 -28.27 -4.52 5.42
CA GLN A 456 -29.34 -3.73 6.00
C GLN A 456 -28.80 -2.83 7.10
N ASP A 457 -29.45 -1.68 7.29
CA ASP A 457 -29.21 -0.84 8.45
C ASP A 457 -29.80 -1.56 9.67
N MET A 458 -28.93 -1.90 10.62
CA MET A 458 -29.26 -2.70 11.78
C MET A 458 -28.76 -2.01 13.05
N THR A 459 -29.40 -2.34 14.16
CA THR A 459 -29.03 -1.82 15.48
C THR A 459 -28.79 -2.96 16.45
N VAL A 460 -27.77 -2.80 17.28
CA VAL A 460 -27.49 -3.73 18.38
C VAL A 460 -27.24 -2.92 19.64
N SER A 461 -27.69 -3.42 20.79
CA SER A 461 -27.62 -2.68 22.05
C SER A 461 -26.90 -3.48 23.12
N THR A 462 -26.29 -2.78 24.05
CA THR A 462 -25.71 -3.32 25.27
C THR A 462 -25.97 -2.37 26.44
N THR A 463 -25.76 -2.85 27.66
CA THR A 463 -25.91 -2.05 28.88
C THR A 463 -24.55 -1.76 29.48
N LEU A 464 -24.22 -0.49 29.63
CA LEU A 464 -23.03 -0.01 30.30
C LEU A 464 -23.16 -0.17 31.83
N GLN A 465 -22.04 -0.36 32.50
CA GLN A 465 -21.90 -0.34 33.95
C GLN A 465 -22.26 1.04 34.51
N GLN A 466 -21.82 2.11 33.82
CA GLN A 466 -22.12 3.50 34.17
C GLN A 466 -22.69 4.28 32.97
N PRO A 467 -23.51 5.33 33.19
CA PRO A 467 -24.00 6.18 32.11
C PRO A 467 -22.87 6.73 31.25
N LEU A 468 -23.07 6.86 29.94
CA LEU A 468 -21.99 7.21 29.00
C LEU A 468 -21.29 8.53 29.36
N GLY A 469 -22.05 9.57 29.71
CA GLY A 469 -21.51 10.88 30.06
C GLY A 469 -20.75 11.51 28.88
N GLU A 470 -19.60 12.13 29.17
CA GLU A 470 -18.72 12.77 28.17
C GLU A 470 -17.77 11.77 27.46
N ARG A 471 -17.85 10.47 27.78
CA ARG A 471 -16.95 9.46 27.23
C ARG A 471 -17.26 9.21 25.77
N LYS A 472 -16.22 9.14 24.95
CA LYS A 472 -16.37 8.88 23.51
C LYS A 472 -16.62 7.40 23.24
N VAL A 473 -17.54 7.08 22.34
CA VAL A 473 -17.72 5.72 21.83
C VAL A 473 -16.74 5.49 20.68
N VAL A 474 -15.88 4.49 20.80
CA VAL A 474 -14.84 4.17 19.81
C VAL A 474 -15.07 2.77 19.27
N ASP A 475 -15.24 2.65 17.96
CA ASP A 475 -15.38 1.35 17.29
C ASP A 475 -14.02 0.66 17.17
N VAL A 476 -13.88 -0.53 17.75
CA VAL A 476 -12.61 -1.28 17.80
C VAL A 476 -12.21 -1.79 16.41
N THR A 477 -13.17 -2.05 15.53
CA THR A 477 -12.93 -2.59 14.19
C THR A 477 -12.34 -1.54 13.24
N SER A 478 -12.81 -0.31 13.31
CA SER A 478 -12.36 0.82 12.48
C SER A 478 -11.34 1.72 13.17
N GLY A 479 -11.22 1.64 14.51
CA GLY A 479 -10.40 2.53 15.33
C GLY A 479 -10.92 3.96 15.38
N LYS A 480 -12.16 4.23 14.93
CA LYS A 480 -12.72 5.58 14.80
C LYS A 480 -13.74 5.87 15.90
N PRO A 481 -13.83 7.13 16.37
CA PRO A 481 -14.96 7.55 17.20
C PRO A 481 -16.24 7.53 16.38
N LEU A 482 -17.31 6.97 16.95
CA LEU A 482 -18.62 6.98 16.33
C LEU A 482 -19.30 8.33 16.60
N PRO A 483 -20.00 8.94 15.62
CA PRO A 483 -20.84 10.09 15.86
C PRO A 483 -22.10 9.70 16.65
N ARG A 484 -22.51 10.58 17.56
CA ARG A 484 -23.79 10.49 18.27
C ARG A 484 -24.93 10.90 17.33
N GLN A 485 -26.06 10.18 17.36
CA GLN A 485 -27.28 10.52 16.62
C GLN A 485 -28.07 11.66 17.25
#